data_AF-A0A1M5Y0X7-F1
#
_entry.id   AF-A0A1M5Y0X7-F1
#
_cell.length_a   1.000
_cell.length_b   1.000
_cell.length_c   1.000
_cell.angle_alpha   90.00
_cell.angle_beta   90.00
_cell.angle_gamma   90.00
#
_symmetry.space_group_name_H-M   'P 1'
#
loop_
_entity.id
_entity.type
_entity.pdbx_description
1 polymer ?
#
loop_
_entity_poly.entity_id
_entity_poly.type
_entity_poly.pdbx_seq_one_letter_code
_entity_poly.pdbx_strand_id
1 'polypeptide(L)'
;MSETAKPPAHPARARAEIDLAALRANVRTLRAKAPGAAFMAVVKADGYGHGALPCARAAVEAGAAWVGTATPEEALALRADGGLPADVRIMCWLWTPGGPWREAVEADLDVSVSGLWALREVEEAARAAGRPARVQLKADTGLGRNGCQPADWPELVGEALRAEAEGLLRVTGLWSHFACADEPGHPSIGLQLGSFRELVAYAEAQGVRPEVRHIANSPATLTLPDTHFDLVRPGIAMYGVSPSPELGSSADFGLRPVMTLAASLALVKHVPGGHGVSYGHHYVTPGATTLGLVPLGYADGVPRHASGTGPVLVGGKWRTAAGRIAMDQFVVDLGGDEPGPGAEAVLFGPGDRGEPTAQDWAQAAGTIGYEIVTRIGARVPRVYVNE
;
A
#
# COMPACT_ATOMS: atom_id res chain seq x y z
N MET A 1 -16.40 21.94 13.87
CA MET A 1 -15.66 23.12 13.37
C MET A 1 -14.27 22.63 13.05
N SER A 2 -13.96 22.54 11.75
CA SER A 2 -12.72 21.99 11.22
C SER A 2 -11.57 22.92 11.57
N GLU A 3 -10.65 22.45 12.40
CA GLU A 3 -9.38 23.12 12.64
C GLU A 3 -8.47 22.74 11.47
N THR A 4 -8.60 23.47 10.37
CA THR A 4 -7.61 23.43 9.28
C THR A 4 -6.24 23.71 9.91
N ALA A 5 -5.38 22.70 9.97
CA ALA A 5 -4.04 22.85 10.50
C ALA A 5 -3.36 24.05 9.82
N LYS A 6 -2.99 25.06 10.61
CA LYS A 6 -2.22 26.21 10.13
C LYS A 6 -0.94 25.67 9.46
N PRO A 7 -0.61 26.10 8.23
CA PRO A 7 0.66 25.73 7.62
C PRO A 7 1.81 26.16 8.56
N PRO A 8 2.84 25.33 8.75
CA PRO A 8 3.91 25.60 9.69
C PRO A 8 4.57 26.95 9.37
N ALA A 9 4.91 27.70 10.42
CA ALA A 9 5.49 29.05 10.34
C ALA A 9 6.89 29.11 9.69
N HIS A 10 7.49 27.96 9.38
CA HIS A 10 8.77 27.83 8.68
C HIS A 10 8.66 26.79 7.57
N PRO A 11 9.33 26.99 6.41
CA PRO A 11 9.37 25.97 5.36
C PRO A 11 10.01 24.70 5.92
N ALA A 12 9.23 23.63 6.00
CA ALA A 12 9.71 22.34 6.47
C ALA A 12 10.82 21.82 5.53
N ARG A 13 11.81 21.11 6.10
CA ARG A 13 12.87 20.42 5.33
C ARG A 13 12.27 19.63 4.17
N ALA A 14 11.28 18.80 4.48
CA ALA A 14 10.50 18.01 3.54
C ALA A 14 9.16 17.60 4.17
N ARG A 15 8.19 17.21 3.33
CA ARG A 15 6.91 16.65 3.75
C ARG A 15 6.39 15.65 2.72
N ALA A 16 5.65 14.66 3.20
CA ALA A 16 4.75 13.84 2.38
C ALA A 16 3.32 14.34 2.64
N GLU A 17 2.79 15.12 1.72
CA GLU A 17 1.42 15.63 1.80
C GLU A 17 0.45 14.53 1.32
N ILE A 18 -0.57 14.23 2.13
CA ILE A 18 -1.50 13.12 1.93
C ILE A 18 -2.90 13.69 1.75
N ASP A 19 -3.41 13.66 0.51
CA ASP A 19 -4.73 14.18 0.16
C ASP A 19 -5.84 13.15 0.42
N LEU A 20 -6.53 13.26 1.56
CA LEU A 20 -7.60 12.33 1.91
C LEU A 20 -8.86 12.51 1.06
N ALA A 21 -9.04 13.66 0.40
CA ALA A 21 -10.11 13.82 -0.59
C ALA A 21 -9.84 12.98 -1.85
N ALA A 22 -8.58 12.95 -2.33
CA ALA A 22 -8.17 12.07 -3.41
C ALA A 22 -8.35 10.59 -3.04
N LEU A 23 -7.98 10.19 -1.82
CA LEU A 23 -8.17 8.83 -1.34
C LEU A 23 -9.66 8.45 -1.34
N ARG A 24 -10.53 9.30 -0.78
CA ARG A 24 -11.99 9.07 -0.80
C ARG A 24 -12.55 8.98 -2.22
N ALA A 25 -12.08 9.82 -3.14
CA ALA A 25 -12.47 9.76 -4.54
C ALA A 25 -12.06 8.42 -5.18
N ASN A 26 -10.82 7.97 -4.97
CA ASN A 26 -10.33 6.69 -5.48
C ASN A 26 -11.15 5.52 -4.95
N VAL A 27 -11.48 5.49 -3.64
CA VAL A 27 -12.35 4.46 -3.05
C VAL A 27 -13.72 4.45 -3.75
N ARG A 28 -14.35 5.61 -3.95
CA ARG A 28 -15.64 5.69 -4.66
C ARG A 28 -15.53 5.18 -6.10
N THR A 29 -14.47 5.57 -6.82
CA THR A 29 -14.21 5.09 -8.19
C THR A 29 -14.05 3.57 -8.24
N LEU A 30 -13.26 3.00 -7.33
CA LEU A 30 -13.01 1.56 -7.28
C LEU A 30 -14.25 0.76 -6.87
N ARG A 31 -15.05 1.27 -5.94
CA ARG A 31 -16.34 0.67 -5.57
C ARG A 31 -17.31 0.67 -6.76
N ALA A 32 -17.35 1.74 -7.55
CA ALA A 32 -18.16 1.79 -8.76
C ALA A 32 -17.72 0.77 -9.82
N LYS A 33 -16.45 0.35 -9.82
CA LYS A 33 -15.94 -0.72 -10.70
C LYS A 33 -16.31 -2.12 -10.22
N ALA A 34 -16.63 -2.30 -8.93
CA ALA A 34 -17.02 -3.58 -8.34
C ALA A 34 -18.35 -3.48 -7.56
N PRO A 35 -19.47 -3.13 -8.22
CA PRO A 35 -20.72 -2.75 -7.55
C PRO A 35 -21.38 -3.90 -6.76
N GLY A 36 -21.07 -5.15 -7.08
CA GLY A 36 -21.60 -6.34 -6.40
C GLY A 36 -20.77 -6.82 -5.22
N ALA A 37 -19.59 -6.24 -4.98
CA ALA A 37 -18.67 -6.67 -3.94
C ALA A 37 -18.55 -5.60 -2.85
N ALA A 38 -18.36 -6.04 -1.61
CA ALA A 38 -17.84 -5.17 -0.56
C ALA A 38 -16.42 -4.72 -0.90
N PHE A 39 -15.95 -3.68 -0.22
CA PHE A 39 -14.62 -3.12 -0.43
C PHE A 39 -13.77 -3.24 0.83
N MET A 40 -12.59 -3.85 0.70
CA MET A 40 -11.54 -3.88 1.71
C MET A 40 -10.47 -2.84 1.39
N ALA A 41 -10.35 -1.84 2.26
CA ALA A 41 -9.25 -0.88 2.25
C ALA A 41 -7.99 -1.53 2.81
N VAL A 42 -7.00 -1.79 1.96
CA VAL A 42 -5.73 -2.41 2.40
C VAL A 42 -4.77 -1.32 2.88
N VAL A 43 -4.52 -1.29 4.18
CA VAL A 43 -3.75 -0.24 4.89
C VAL A 43 -2.51 -0.77 5.61
N LYS A 44 -2.07 -1.99 5.30
CA LYS A 44 -0.78 -2.53 5.75
C LYS A 44 0.40 -1.60 5.41
N ALA A 45 1.53 -1.79 6.10
CA ALA A 45 2.75 -1.02 5.94
C ALA A 45 2.49 0.50 6.06
N ASP A 46 1.81 0.87 7.16
CA ASP A 46 1.41 2.25 7.45
C ASP A 46 0.64 2.93 6.31
N GLY A 47 -0.39 2.26 5.78
CA GLY A 47 -1.13 2.77 4.63
C GLY A 47 -0.28 2.92 3.37
N TYR A 48 0.63 1.98 3.11
CA TYR A 48 1.61 2.07 2.02
C TYR A 48 2.45 3.36 2.13
N GLY A 49 2.83 3.71 3.36
CA GLY A 49 3.54 4.95 3.69
C GLY A 49 2.68 6.22 3.74
N HIS A 50 1.36 6.14 3.60
CA HIS A 50 0.46 7.31 3.65
C HIS A 50 -0.08 7.59 5.06
N GLY A 51 0.08 6.68 6.02
CA GLY A 51 -0.52 6.74 7.35
C GLY A 51 -1.73 5.82 7.48
N ALA A 52 -1.61 4.72 8.22
CA ALA A 52 -2.62 3.68 8.29
C ALA A 52 -3.98 4.18 8.82
N LEU A 53 -4.01 4.80 10.00
CA LEU A 53 -5.26 5.19 10.64
C LEU A 53 -6.02 6.30 9.89
N PRO A 54 -5.37 7.41 9.47
CA PRO A 54 -6.07 8.45 8.70
C PRO A 54 -6.61 7.92 7.36
N CYS A 55 -5.83 7.11 6.65
CA CYS A 55 -6.28 6.49 5.40
C CYS A 55 -7.43 5.50 5.62
N ALA A 56 -7.38 4.69 6.68
CA ALA A 56 -8.45 3.76 7.00
C ALA A 56 -9.76 4.49 7.31
N ARG A 57 -9.72 5.57 8.10
CA ARG A 57 -10.90 6.40 8.40
C ARG A 57 -11.50 7.01 7.13
N ALA A 58 -10.66 7.63 6.29
CA ALA A 58 -11.11 8.20 5.03
C ALA A 58 -11.70 7.13 4.09
N ALA A 59 -11.11 5.94 4.03
CA ALA A 59 -11.65 4.84 3.22
C ALA A 59 -13.02 4.35 3.73
N VAL A 60 -13.19 4.22 5.05
CA VAL A 60 -14.47 3.86 5.69
C VAL A 60 -15.54 4.92 5.40
N GLU A 61 -15.20 6.20 5.52
CA GLU A 61 -16.10 7.32 5.16
C GLU A 61 -16.53 7.26 3.69
N ALA A 62 -15.65 6.80 2.79
CA ALA A 62 -15.97 6.58 1.37
C ALA A 62 -16.71 5.25 1.08
N GLY A 63 -17.01 4.47 2.12
CA GLY A 63 -17.82 3.25 2.05
C GLY A 63 -17.04 1.94 1.99
N ALA A 64 -15.79 1.91 2.46
CA ALA A 64 -15.09 0.66 2.76
C ALA A 64 -15.73 -0.01 3.99
N ALA A 65 -16.22 -1.24 3.83
CA ALA A 65 -16.80 -2.03 4.93
C ALA A 65 -15.76 -2.91 5.63
N TRP A 66 -14.62 -3.12 4.98
CA TRP A 66 -13.49 -3.92 5.47
C TRP A 66 -12.21 -3.11 5.44
N VAL A 67 -11.30 -3.43 6.36
CA VAL A 67 -9.92 -2.94 6.38
C VAL A 67 -8.97 -4.14 6.49
N GLY A 68 -7.89 -4.11 5.71
CA GLY A 68 -6.91 -5.19 5.65
C GLY A 68 -5.51 -4.74 6.06
N THR A 69 -4.91 -5.41 7.03
CA THR A 69 -3.52 -5.20 7.45
C THR A 69 -2.69 -6.47 7.24
N ALA A 70 -1.37 -6.36 7.24
CA ALA A 70 -0.53 -7.54 7.19
C ALA A 70 -0.50 -8.19 8.58
N THR A 71 0.02 -7.47 9.57
CA THR A 71 0.33 -8.04 10.87
C THR A 71 -0.80 -7.81 11.88
N PRO A 72 -0.89 -8.62 12.95
CA PRO A 72 -1.84 -8.36 14.01
C PRO A 72 -1.59 -7.05 14.74
N GLU A 73 -0.34 -6.59 14.89
CA GLU A 73 -0.02 -5.33 15.55
C GLU A 73 -0.63 -4.14 14.78
N GLU A 74 -0.58 -4.17 13.44
CA GLU A 74 -1.24 -3.16 12.61
C GLU A 74 -2.76 -3.17 12.81
N ALA A 75 -3.39 -4.36 12.90
CA ALA A 75 -4.83 -4.47 13.09
C ALA A 75 -5.28 -4.04 14.49
N LEU A 76 -4.52 -4.43 15.52
CA LEU A 76 -4.76 -4.04 16.91
C LEU A 76 -4.61 -2.52 17.08
N ALA A 77 -3.62 -1.91 16.41
CA ALA A 77 -3.48 -0.46 16.40
C ALA A 77 -4.70 0.27 15.79
N LEU A 78 -5.37 -0.34 14.81
CA LEU A 78 -6.61 0.19 14.24
C LEU A 78 -7.85 -0.03 15.13
N ARG A 79 -7.79 -0.96 16.10
CA ARG A 79 -8.85 -1.22 17.09
C ARG A 79 -8.68 -0.48 18.41
N ALA A 80 -7.48 0.00 18.72
CA ALA A 80 -7.18 0.73 19.95
C ALA A 80 -8.07 1.99 20.12
N ASP A 81 -8.06 2.61 21.30
CA ASP A 81 -8.86 3.80 21.59
C ASP A 81 -8.67 4.90 20.56
N GLY A 82 -9.79 5.43 20.03
CA GLY A 82 -9.77 6.35 18.91
C GLY A 82 -9.53 5.68 17.55
N GLY A 83 -9.62 4.35 17.45
CA GLY A 83 -9.48 3.58 16.22
C GLY A 83 -10.69 3.64 15.29
N LEU A 84 -10.93 2.56 14.56
CA LEU A 84 -12.06 2.42 13.65
C LEU A 84 -13.35 1.99 14.39
N PRO A 85 -14.54 2.35 13.86
CA PRO A 85 -15.81 1.88 14.39
C PRO A 85 -15.88 0.34 14.53
N ALA A 86 -16.58 -0.14 15.55
CA ALA A 86 -16.65 -1.57 15.87
C ALA A 86 -17.32 -2.41 14.77
N ASP A 87 -18.21 -1.81 13.97
CA ASP A 87 -18.92 -2.45 12.86
C ASP A 87 -18.07 -2.61 11.59
N VAL A 88 -16.94 -1.89 11.49
CA VAL A 88 -15.97 -2.08 10.40
C VAL A 88 -15.21 -3.38 10.63
N ARG A 89 -15.20 -4.29 9.66
CA ARG A 89 -14.41 -5.54 9.74
C ARG A 89 -12.93 -5.26 9.51
N ILE A 90 -12.07 -5.82 10.36
CA ILE A 90 -10.61 -5.69 10.22
C ILE A 90 -10.03 -7.08 10.08
N MET A 91 -9.29 -7.30 9.01
CA MET A 91 -8.61 -8.54 8.71
C MET A 91 -7.09 -8.39 8.78
N CYS A 92 -6.40 -9.35 9.39
CA CYS A 92 -4.93 -9.49 9.32
C CYS A 92 -4.52 -10.92 8.92
N TRP A 93 -3.35 -11.07 8.28
CA TRP A 93 -3.01 -12.34 7.61
C TRP A 93 -1.56 -12.82 7.73
N LEU A 94 -0.67 -12.00 8.25
CA LEU A 94 0.74 -12.34 8.42
C LEU A 94 0.98 -12.70 9.88
N TRP A 95 0.81 -13.99 10.16
CA TRP A 95 0.96 -14.57 11.49
C TRP A 95 2.20 -15.45 11.57
N THR A 96 2.78 -15.52 12.76
CA THR A 96 3.84 -16.45 13.14
C THR A 96 3.44 -17.19 14.41
N PRO A 97 4.00 -18.40 14.68
CA PRO A 97 3.73 -19.13 15.91
C PRO A 97 3.95 -18.27 17.16
N GLY A 98 3.03 -18.34 18.10
CA GLY A 98 3.06 -17.57 19.35
C GLY A 98 2.70 -16.08 19.22
N GLY A 99 2.09 -15.67 18.09
CA GLY A 99 1.55 -14.32 17.92
C GLY A 99 0.41 -13.99 18.90
N PRO A 100 -0.06 -12.73 18.90
CA PRO A 100 -1.09 -12.24 19.83
C PRO A 100 -2.52 -12.68 19.41
N TRP A 101 -2.73 -13.99 19.28
CA TRP A 101 -3.99 -14.57 18.82
C TRP A 101 -5.15 -14.25 19.75
N ARG A 102 -4.91 -14.27 21.05
CA ARG A 102 -5.93 -13.98 22.06
C ARG A 102 -6.40 -12.54 21.96
N GLU A 103 -5.48 -11.60 21.86
CA GLU A 103 -5.76 -10.18 21.71
C GLU A 103 -6.54 -9.91 20.42
N ALA A 104 -6.20 -10.60 19.32
CA ALA A 104 -6.94 -10.50 18.07
C ALA A 104 -8.39 -11.01 18.18
N VAL A 105 -8.59 -12.12 18.89
CA VAL A 105 -9.94 -12.67 19.16
C VAL A 105 -10.74 -11.72 20.06
N GLU A 106 -10.14 -11.21 21.14
CA GLU A 106 -10.75 -10.23 22.04
C GLU A 106 -11.14 -8.93 21.30
N ALA A 107 -10.33 -8.52 20.32
CA ALA A 107 -10.56 -7.34 19.47
C ALA A 107 -11.51 -7.57 18.26
N ASP A 108 -12.15 -8.75 18.16
CA ASP A 108 -13.06 -9.14 17.07
C ASP A 108 -12.43 -8.98 15.67
N LEU A 109 -11.17 -9.40 15.52
CA LEU A 109 -10.47 -9.40 14.25
C LEU A 109 -10.77 -10.66 13.43
N ASP A 110 -10.88 -10.50 12.12
CA ASP A 110 -10.85 -11.60 11.17
C ASP A 110 -9.38 -12.02 10.93
N VAL A 111 -9.00 -13.23 11.33
CA VAL A 111 -7.61 -13.72 11.23
C VAL A 111 -7.46 -14.73 10.11
N SER A 112 -6.44 -14.56 9.26
CA SER A 112 -6.17 -15.55 8.21
C SER A 112 -5.46 -16.78 8.76
N VAL A 113 -5.93 -17.96 8.37
CA VAL A 113 -5.30 -19.25 8.66
C VAL A 113 -4.95 -19.96 7.35
N SER A 114 -3.71 -20.43 7.24
CA SER A 114 -3.19 -21.13 6.06
C SER A 114 -2.62 -22.52 6.37
N GLY A 115 -2.62 -22.94 7.64
CA GLY A 115 -2.04 -24.20 8.07
C GLY A 115 -2.48 -24.58 9.47
N LEU A 116 -2.35 -25.86 9.81
CA LEU A 116 -2.91 -26.44 11.03
C LEU A 116 -2.30 -25.87 12.32
N TRP A 117 -1.03 -25.43 12.29
CA TRP A 117 -0.42 -24.80 13.46
C TRP A 117 -1.20 -23.54 13.89
N ALA A 118 -1.57 -22.70 12.91
CA ALA A 118 -2.30 -21.46 13.17
C ALA A 118 -3.74 -21.74 13.58
N LEU A 119 -4.36 -22.79 13.00
CA LEU A 119 -5.68 -23.23 13.41
C LEU A 119 -5.71 -23.67 14.88
N ARG A 120 -4.72 -24.45 15.31
CA ARG A 120 -4.60 -24.90 16.71
C ARG A 120 -4.36 -23.73 17.66
N GLU A 121 -3.47 -22.80 17.31
CA GLU A 121 -3.20 -21.61 18.14
C GLU A 121 -4.43 -20.69 18.27
N VAL A 122 -5.21 -20.52 17.19
CA VAL A 122 -6.44 -19.71 17.27
C VAL A 122 -7.56 -20.43 18.05
N GLU A 123 -7.65 -21.77 17.99
CA GLU A 123 -8.56 -22.56 18.83
C GLU A 123 -8.24 -22.39 20.33
N GLU A 124 -6.96 -22.48 20.69
CA GLU A 124 -6.49 -22.28 22.07
C GLU A 124 -6.77 -20.85 22.55
N ALA A 125 -6.48 -19.85 21.69
CA ALA A 125 -6.74 -18.45 21.98
C ALA A 125 -8.23 -18.16 22.17
N ALA A 126 -9.10 -18.72 21.33
CA ALA A 126 -10.55 -18.58 21.45
C ALA A 126 -11.07 -19.19 22.76
N ARG A 127 -10.56 -20.37 23.12
CA ARG A 127 -10.90 -21.02 24.40
C ARG A 127 -10.47 -20.17 25.59
N ALA A 128 -9.27 -19.61 25.54
CA ALA A 128 -8.74 -18.74 26.60
C ALA A 128 -9.49 -17.39 26.70
N ALA A 129 -9.92 -16.83 25.56
CA ALA A 129 -10.71 -15.60 25.50
C ALA A 129 -12.20 -15.81 25.86
N GLY A 130 -12.67 -17.06 25.88
CA GLY A 130 -14.07 -17.39 26.14
C GLY A 130 -15.03 -16.90 25.05
N ARG A 131 -14.55 -16.73 23.82
CA ARG A 131 -15.35 -16.26 22.68
C ARG A 131 -14.86 -16.88 21.35
N PRO A 132 -15.74 -17.09 20.37
CA PRO A 132 -15.34 -17.68 19.10
C PRO A 132 -14.44 -16.73 18.29
N ALA A 133 -13.40 -17.28 17.67
CA ALA A 133 -12.58 -16.55 16.71
C ALA A 133 -13.28 -16.39 15.36
N ARG A 134 -12.93 -15.35 14.60
CA ARG A 134 -13.35 -15.16 13.21
C ARG A 134 -12.18 -15.52 12.31
N VAL A 135 -12.29 -16.60 11.56
CA VAL A 135 -11.19 -17.18 10.79
C VAL A 135 -11.47 -17.10 9.29
N GLN A 136 -10.47 -16.68 8.53
CA GLN A 136 -10.53 -16.77 7.07
C GLN A 136 -9.50 -17.75 6.54
N LEU A 137 -9.96 -18.81 5.87
CA LEU A 137 -9.08 -19.82 5.32
C LEU A 137 -8.49 -19.32 4.00
N LYS A 138 -7.15 -19.35 3.92
CA LYS A 138 -6.43 -18.92 2.73
C LYS A 138 -6.04 -20.11 1.88
N ALA A 139 -6.50 -20.16 0.65
CA ALA A 139 -6.09 -21.12 -0.35
C ALA A 139 -4.86 -20.62 -1.13
N ASP A 140 -3.84 -21.46 -1.31
CA ASP A 140 -2.80 -21.23 -2.31
C ASP A 140 -3.27 -21.81 -3.66
N THR A 141 -3.61 -20.91 -4.58
CA THR A 141 -4.17 -21.25 -5.89
C THR A 141 -3.10 -21.27 -6.99
N GLY A 142 -1.83 -21.05 -6.63
CA GLY A 142 -0.71 -20.98 -7.57
C GLY A 142 0.25 -19.81 -7.34
N LEU A 143 0.09 -19.05 -6.25
CA LEU A 143 1.03 -17.97 -5.92
C LEU A 143 2.29 -18.49 -5.23
N GLY A 144 2.20 -19.60 -4.48
CA GLY A 144 3.37 -20.23 -3.86
C GLY A 144 4.00 -19.41 -2.74
N ARG A 145 3.21 -18.59 -2.02
CA ARG A 145 3.71 -17.67 -0.98
C ARG A 145 3.22 -18.02 0.43
N ASN A 146 1.91 -17.91 0.63
CA ASN A 146 1.21 -18.29 1.85
C ASN A 146 -0.19 -18.73 1.40
N GLY A 147 -0.82 -19.60 2.14
CA GLY A 147 -2.06 -20.27 1.77
C GLY A 147 -1.86 -21.78 1.86
N CYS A 148 -2.93 -22.49 2.14
CA CYS A 148 -2.97 -23.94 2.21
C CYS A 148 -2.98 -24.50 0.78
N GLN A 149 -2.12 -25.48 0.51
CA GLN A 149 -2.04 -26.14 -0.78
C GLN A 149 -3.31 -26.96 -1.05
N PRO A 150 -3.71 -27.14 -2.33
CA PRO A 150 -4.90 -27.93 -2.67
C PRO A 150 -4.90 -29.34 -2.07
N ALA A 151 -3.73 -29.97 -1.94
CA ALA A 151 -3.58 -31.30 -1.36
C ALA A 151 -3.86 -31.35 0.16
N ASP A 152 -3.58 -30.25 0.88
CA ASP A 152 -3.74 -30.13 2.33
C ASP A 152 -5.09 -29.49 2.70
N TRP A 153 -5.78 -28.89 1.71
CA TRP A 153 -7.05 -28.18 1.90
C TRP A 153 -8.15 -29.04 2.53
N PRO A 154 -8.34 -30.32 2.16
CA PRO A 154 -9.30 -31.20 2.84
C PRO A 154 -9.11 -31.30 4.35
N GLU A 155 -7.86 -31.42 4.80
CA GLU A 155 -7.53 -31.54 6.22
C GLU A 155 -7.79 -30.23 6.96
N LEU A 156 -7.33 -29.11 6.40
CA LEU A 156 -7.54 -27.79 7.01
C LEU A 156 -9.04 -27.45 7.13
N VAL A 157 -9.84 -27.73 6.09
CA VAL A 157 -11.29 -27.51 6.12
C VAL A 157 -11.97 -28.43 7.15
N GLY A 158 -11.57 -29.70 7.20
CA GLY A 158 -12.13 -30.66 8.16
C GLY A 158 -11.89 -30.24 9.61
N GLU A 159 -10.66 -29.85 9.94
CA GLU A 159 -10.32 -29.37 11.29
C GLU A 159 -11.02 -28.05 11.62
N ALA A 160 -11.13 -27.12 10.66
CA ALA A 160 -11.86 -25.88 10.88
C ALA A 160 -13.36 -26.12 11.17
N LEU A 161 -14.00 -27.06 10.47
CA LEU A 161 -15.39 -27.44 10.71
C LEU A 161 -15.58 -28.13 12.06
N ARG A 162 -14.62 -28.96 12.50
CA ARG A 162 -14.62 -29.54 13.85
C ARG A 162 -14.59 -28.43 14.91
N ALA A 163 -13.69 -27.45 14.75
CA ALA A 163 -13.58 -26.32 15.66
C ALA A 163 -14.83 -25.41 15.65
N GLU A 164 -15.48 -25.22 14.49
CA GLU A 164 -16.78 -24.55 14.40
C GLU A 164 -17.87 -25.30 15.18
N ALA A 165 -17.95 -26.62 15.06
CA ALA A 165 -18.93 -27.45 15.77
C ALA A 165 -18.73 -27.41 17.30
N GLU A 166 -17.51 -27.19 17.77
CA GLU A 166 -17.18 -26.96 19.18
C GLU A 166 -17.44 -25.51 19.64
N GLY A 167 -17.84 -24.62 18.73
CA GLY A 167 -18.11 -23.21 19.01
C GLY A 167 -16.86 -22.36 19.26
N LEU A 168 -15.67 -22.84 18.86
CA LEU A 168 -14.40 -22.15 19.08
C LEU A 168 -14.10 -21.08 18.03
N LEU A 169 -14.62 -21.25 16.83
CA LEU A 169 -14.41 -20.29 15.75
C LEU A 169 -15.60 -20.30 14.79
N ARG A 170 -15.56 -19.34 13.87
CA ARG A 170 -16.37 -19.32 12.66
C ARG A 170 -15.47 -19.05 11.47
N VAL A 171 -15.59 -19.84 10.41
CA VAL A 171 -14.98 -19.59 9.11
C VAL A 171 -15.78 -18.50 8.40
N THR A 172 -15.31 -17.26 8.52
CA THR A 172 -15.98 -16.07 8.00
C THR A 172 -15.59 -15.77 6.56
N GLY A 173 -14.51 -16.34 6.05
CA GLY A 173 -14.09 -16.09 4.67
C GLY A 173 -13.21 -17.16 4.05
N LEU A 174 -13.26 -17.25 2.73
CA LEU A 174 -12.40 -18.08 1.90
C LEU A 174 -11.69 -17.18 0.89
N TRP A 175 -10.36 -17.23 0.84
CA TRP A 175 -9.64 -16.27 0.02
C TRP A 175 -8.33 -16.76 -0.59
N SER A 176 -7.90 -16.05 -1.63
CA SER A 176 -6.60 -16.27 -2.26
C SER A 176 -6.02 -14.95 -2.79
N HIS A 177 -4.91 -15.01 -3.54
CA HIS A 177 -4.27 -13.84 -4.11
C HIS A 177 -3.57 -14.18 -5.43
N PHE A 178 -3.74 -13.31 -6.44
CA PHE A 178 -3.11 -13.49 -7.75
C PHE A 178 -1.60 -13.24 -7.73
N ALA A 179 -0.91 -13.94 -8.63
CA ALA A 179 0.50 -13.76 -8.93
C ALA A 179 0.74 -12.68 -9.99
N CYS A 180 0.02 -12.76 -11.13
CA CYS A 180 0.30 -11.96 -12.33
C CYS A 180 -0.93 -11.18 -12.80
N ALA A 181 -1.81 -10.74 -11.90
CA ALA A 181 -3.02 -10.01 -12.31
C ALA A 181 -2.70 -8.64 -12.93
N ASP A 182 -1.51 -8.12 -12.69
CA ASP A 182 -0.93 -6.92 -13.28
C ASP A 182 -0.32 -7.12 -14.67
N GLU A 183 -0.29 -8.35 -15.18
CA GLU A 183 0.10 -8.73 -16.54
C GLU A 183 -1.16 -9.21 -17.32
N PRO A 184 -1.85 -8.33 -18.07
CA PRO A 184 -3.09 -8.68 -18.76
C PRO A 184 -2.97 -9.92 -19.66
N GLY A 185 -3.88 -10.87 -19.46
CA GLY A 185 -3.91 -12.11 -20.26
C GLY A 185 -2.90 -13.17 -19.83
N HIS A 186 -2.14 -12.96 -18.75
CA HIS A 186 -1.22 -13.97 -18.25
C HIS A 186 -1.98 -15.28 -17.89
N PRO A 187 -1.53 -16.45 -18.37
CA PRO A 187 -2.30 -17.70 -18.25
C PRO A 187 -2.52 -18.16 -16.80
N SER A 188 -1.66 -17.74 -15.87
CA SER A 188 -1.83 -18.04 -14.44
C SER A 188 -3.13 -17.46 -13.86
N ILE A 189 -3.66 -16.37 -14.41
CA ILE A 189 -4.91 -15.75 -13.91
C ILE A 189 -6.07 -16.74 -14.02
N GLY A 190 -6.24 -17.36 -15.19
CA GLY A 190 -7.28 -18.35 -15.42
C GLY A 190 -7.10 -19.61 -14.57
N LEU A 191 -5.86 -20.07 -14.43
CA LEU A 191 -5.52 -21.23 -13.59
C LEU A 191 -5.81 -20.99 -12.11
N GLN A 192 -5.40 -19.84 -11.57
CA GLN A 192 -5.66 -19.47 -10.18
C GLN A 192 -7.16 -19.27 -9.92
N LEU A 193 -7.90 -18.66 -10.85
CA LEU A 193 -9.35 -18.48 -10.70
C LEU A 193 -10.11 -19.81 -10.73
N GLY A 194 -9.72 -20.74 -11.62
CA GLY A 194 -10.27 -22.10 -11.66
C GLY A 194 -10.02 -22.84 -10.35
N SER A 195 -8.76 -22.89 -9.90
CA SER A 195 -8.39 -23.50 -8.63
C SER A 195 -9.12 -22.87 -7.43
N PHE A 196 -9.27 -21.53 -7.42
CA PHE A 196 -10.01 -20.85 -6.34
C PHE A 196 -11.48 -21.30 -6.28
N ARG A 197 -12.15 -21.37 -7.44
CA ARG A 197 -13.55 -21.83 -7.51
C ARG A 197 -13.69 -23.29 -7.04
N GLU A 198 -12.77 -24.16 -7.40
CA GLU A 198 -12.75 -25.57 -6.96
C GLU A 198 -12.58 -25.70 -5.45
N LEU A 199 -11.62 -24.99 -4.86
CA LEU A 199 -11.35 -25.05 -3.42
C LEU A 199 -12.47 -24.42 -2.58
N VAL A 200 -13.07 -23.34 -3.08
CA VAL A 200 -14.28 -22.72 -2.47
C VAL A 200 -15.45 -23.70 -2.52
N ALA A 201 -15.74 -24.27 -3.69
CA ALA A 201 -16.85 -25.22 -3.86
C ALA A 201 -16.67 -26.46 -2.98
N TYR A 202 -15.44 -26.98 -2.86
CA TYR A 202 -15.12 -28.06 -1.93
C TYR A 202 -15.46 -27.68 -0.48
N ALA A 203 -14.98 -26.53 0.00
CA ALA A 203 -15.20 -26.10 1.38
C ALA A 203 -16.70 -25.89 1.68
N GLU A 204 -17.43 -25.26 0.76
CA GLU A 204 -18.88 -25.07 0.87
C GLU A 204 -19.63 -26.42 0.88
N ALA A 205 -19.22 -27.38 0.06
CA ALA A 205 -19.80 -28.73 0.04
C ALA A 205 -19.56 -29.51 1.34
N GLN A 206 -18.42 -29.28 2.01
CA GLN A 206 -18.14 -29.89 3.34
C GLN A 206 -18.95 -29.25 4.46
N GLY A 207 -19.47 -28.04 4.26
CA GLY A 207 -20.33 -27.37 5.25
C GLY A 207 -19.91 -25.95 5.61
N VAL A 208 -18.79 -25.45 5.09
CA VAL A 208 -18.35 -24.06 5.34
C VAL A 208 -19.40 -23.09 4.78
N ARG A 209 -19.74 -22.05 5.54
CA ARG A 209 -20.68 -21.01 5.13
C ARG A 209 -20.02 -19.63 5.31
N PRO A 210 -19.10 -19.27 4.40
CA PRO A 210 -18.32 -18.05 4.55
C PRO A 210 -19.23 -16.82 4.40
N GLU A 211 -18.91 -15.75 5.12
CA GLU A 211 -19.53 -14.44 4.93
C GLU A 211 -19.02 -13.77 3.64
N VAL A 212 -17.75 -14.02 3.27
CA VAL A 212 -17.11 -13.45 2.08
C VAL A 212 -16.17 -14.43 1.37
N ARG A 213 -16.14 -14.36 0.03
CA ARG A 213 -15.10 -14.94 -0.82
C ARG A 213 -14.36 -13.84 -1.54
N HIS A 214 -13.03 -13.91 -1.61
CA HIS A 214 -12.26 -12.86 -2.27
C HIS A 214 -10.89 -13.27 -2.81
N ILE A 215 -10.56 -12.78 -4.01
CA ILE A 215 -9.26 -12.99 -4.65
C ILE A 215 -8.69 -11.72 -5.29
N ALA A 216 -9.56 -10.81 -5.76
CA ALA A 216 -9.15 -9.60 -6.46
C ALA A 216 -8.31 -8.64 -5.59
N ASN A 217 -7.09 -8.40 -6.04
CA ASN A 217 -6.25 -7.26 -5.65
C ASN A 217 -6.53 -6.06 -6.57
N SER A 218 -5.75 -4.97 -6.46
CA SER A 218 -5.94 -3.77 -7.30
C SER A 218 -6.05 -4.04 -8.80
N PRO A 219 -5.08 -4.71 -9.45
CA PRO A 219 -5.16 -4.93 -10.90
C PRO A 219 -6.38 -5.80 -11.28
N ALA A 220 -6.64 -6.89 -10.57
CA ALA A 220 -7.82 -7.73 -10.83
C ALA A 220 -9.15 -6.99 -10.61
N THR A 221 -9.22 -6.09 -9.62
CA THR A 221 -10.41 -5.25 -9.39
C THR A 221 -10.68 -4.34 -10.60
N LEU A 222 -9.63 -3.80 -11.20
CA LEU A 222 -9.72 -2.88 -12.33
C LEU A 222 -10.04 -3.57 -13.65
N THR A 223 -9.56 -4.80 -13.87
CA THR A 223 -9.57 -5.43 -15.20
C THR A 223 -10.33 -6.76 -15.29
N LEU A 224 -10.68 -7.40 -14.17
CA LEU A 224 -11.24 -8.77 -14.16
C LEU A 224 -12.54 -8.85 -13.31
N PRO A 225 -13.70 -8.40 -13.83
CA PRO A 225 -14.97 -8.40 -13.08
C PRO A 225 -15.37 -9.75 -12.47
N ASP A 226 -15.08 -10.85 -13.17
CA ASP A 226 -15.36 -12.22 -12.72
C ASP A 226 -14.57 -12.64 -11.46
N THR A 227 -13.66 -11.79 -10.98
CA THR A 227 -12.81 -12.02 -9.81
C THR A 227 -13.24 -11.22 -8.59
N HIS A 228 -14.31 -10.42 -8.69
CA HIS A 228 -14.78 -9.56 -7.60
C HIS A 228 -15.37 -10.33 -6.42
N PHE A 229 -16.06 -11.45 -6.71
CA PHE A 229 -16.77 -12.26 -5.70
C PHE A 229 -17.57 -11.38 -4.72
N ASP A 230 -17.45 -11.64 -3.41
CA ASP A 230 -18.20 -10.91 -2.39
C ASP A 230 -17.40 -9.72 -1.83
N LEU A 231 -16.08 -9.67 -2.06
CA LEU A 231 -15.17 -8.64 -1.52
C LEU A 231 -13.96 -8.41 -2.43
N VAL A 232 -13.65 -7.14 -2.73
CA VAL A 232 -12.43 -6.74 -3.44
C VAL A 232 -11.41 -6.10 -2.50
N ARG A 233 -10.11 -6.26 -2.79
CA ARG A 233 -9.00 -5.79 -1.92
C ARG A 233 -7.99 -4.87 -2.64
N PRO A 234 -8.42 -3.75 -3.23
CA PRO A 234 -7.49 -2.84 -3.89
C PRO A 234 -6.66 -2.05 -2.85
N GLY A 235 -5.35 -2.30 -2.82
CA GLY A 235 -4.38 -1.54 -2.03
C GLY A 235 -3.87 -0.33 -2.81
N ILE A 236 -2.91 -0.54 -3.72
CA ILE A 236 -2.20 0.56 -4.41
C ILE A 236 -3.13 1.54 -5.15
N ALA A 237 -4.24 1.04 -5.70
CA ALA A 237 -5.16 1.84 -6.48
C ALA A 237 -5.98 2.79 -5.60
N MET A 238 -6.22 2.44 -4.33
CA MET A 238 -6.84 3.34 -3.35
C MET A 238 -5.96 4.57 -3.10
N TYR A 239 -4.64 4.39 -3.13
CA TYR A 239 -3.65 5.47 -3.04
C TYR A 239 -3.41 6.17 -4.39
N GLY A 240 -4.19 5.82 -5.42
CA GLY A 240 -4.19 6.48 -6.71
C GLY A 240 -2.99 6.18 -7.58
N VAL A 241 -2.22 5.13 -7.27
CA VAL A 241 -1.09 4.67 -8.06
C VAL A 241 -1.53 3.47 -8.89
N SER A 242 -1.31 3.52 -10.21
CA SER A 242 -1.61 2.39 -11.10
C SER A 242 -0.75 1.17 -10.71
N PRO A 243 -1.31 -0.07 -10.73
CA PRO A 243 -0.54 -1.25 -10.36
C PRO A 243 0.65 -1.55 -11.27
N SER A 244 0.50 -1.28 -12.57
CA SER A 244 1.54 -1.51 -13.58
C SER A 244 1.30 -0.59 -14.78
N PRO A 245 2.36 -0.07 -15.44
CA PRO A 245 2.23 0.64 -16.72
C PRO A 245 1.50 -0.16 -17.80
N GLU A 246 1.55 -1.49 -17.77
CA GLU A 246 0.87 -2.37 -18.74
C GLU A 246 -0.65 -2.28 -18.67
N LEU A 247 -1.19 -1.85 -17.53
CA LEU A 247 -2.63 -1.67 -17.33
C LEU A 247 -3.11 -0.29 -17.78
N GLY A 248 -2.22 0.69 -17.83
CA GLY A 248 -2.52 2.09 -18.03
C GLY A 248 -2.11 2.98 -16.85
N SER A 249 -2.31 4.28 -17.02
CA SER A 249 -2.02 5.29 -16.01
C SER A 249 -3.12 5.36 -14.94
N SER A 250 -2.84 6.05 -13.84
CA SER A 250 -3.88 6.34 -12.84
C SER A 250 -5.07 7.09 -13.44
N ALA A 251 -4.82 8.01 -14.39
CA ALA A 251 -5.86 8.78 -15.05
C ALA A 251 -6.79 7.91 -15.91
N ASP A 252 -6.26 6.89 -16.60
CA ASP A 252 -7.06 5.94 -17.41
C ASP A 252 -8.10 5.18 -16.53
N PHE A 253 -7.79 5.03 -15.25
CA PHE A 253 -8.69 4.40 -14.27
C PHE A 253 -9.55 5.39 -13.49
N GLY A 254 -9.44 6.70 -13.74
CA GLY A 254 -10.10 7.74 -12.96
C GLY A 254 -9.58 7.84 -11.53
N LEU A 255 -8.30 7.52 -11.33
CA LEU A 255 -7.62 7.54 -10.03
C LEU A 255 -6.68 8.74 -9.94
N ARG A 256 -6.56 9.30 -8.74
CA ARG A 256 -5.67 10.43 -8.43
C ARG A 256 -4.65 10.03 -7.36
N PRO A 257 -3.33 10.10 -7.63
CA PRO A 257 -2.30 9.84 -6.62
C PRO A 257 -2.53 10.66 -5.34
N VAL A 258 -2.40 10.01 -4.19
CA VAL A 258 -2.74 10.60 -2.88
C VAL A 258 -1.54 11.33 -2.25
N MET A 259 -0.32 10.85 -2.48
CA MET A 259 0.89 11.42 -1.89
C MET A 259 1.57 12.42 -2.83
N THR A 260 1.92 13.59 -2.29
CA THR A 260 2.91 14.51 -2.88
C THR A 260 4.14 14.57 -1.98
N LEU A 261 5.31 14.21 -2.50
CA LEU A 261 6.58 14.32 -1.79
C LEU A 261 7.31 15.60 -2.24
N ALA A 262 7.51 16.52 -1.31
CA ALA A 262 8.18 17.79 -1.57
C ALA A 262 9.23 18.13 -0.51
N ALA A 263 10.24 18.89 -0.92
CA ALA A 263 11.30 19.40 -0.05
C ALA A 263 11.59 20.88 -0.35
N SER A 264 12.24 21.55 0.59
CA SER A 264 12.75 22.91 0.41
C SER A 264 14.23 22.83 0.04
N LEU A 265 14.68 23.51 -1.03
CA LEU A 265 16.11 23.53 -1.37
C LEU A 265 16.93 24.09 -0.20
N ALA A 266 17.91 23.31 0.27
CA ALA A 266 18.76 23.70 1.40
C ALA A 266 19.87 24.67 0.99
N LEU A 267 20.30 24.62 -0.28
CA LEU A 267 21.34 25.47 -0.82
C LEU A 267 21.15 25.61 -2.33
N VAL A 268 21.41 26.82 -2.85
CA VAL A 268 21.63 27.10 -4.27
C VAL A 268 23.00 27.77 -4.37
N LYS A 269 23.91 27.22 -5.19
CA LYS A 269 25.26 27.77 -5.32
C LYS A 269 25.78 27.70 -6.75
N HIS A 270 26.63 28.66 -7.08
CA HIS A 270 27.42 28.66 -8.31
C HIS A 270 28.59 27.69 -8.20
N VAL A 271 28.88 26.98 -9.30
CA VAL A 271 30.06 26.11 -9.43
C VAL A 271 30.68 26.28 -10.82
N PRO A 272 32.02 26.11 -10.95
CA PRO A 272 32.67 26.14 -12.25
C PRO A 272 32.29 24.92 -13.11
N GLY A 273 32.62 24.96 -14.40
CA GLY A 273 32.62 23.77 -15.26
C GLY A 273 33.70 22.78 -14.84
N GLY A 274 33.48 21.49 -15.10
CA GLY A 274 34.40 20.43 -14.71
C GLY A 274 34.33 20.06 -13.22
N HIS A 275 33.34 20.55 -12.47
CA HIS A 275 33.19 20.25 -11.04
C HIS A 275 32.50 18.90 -10.85
N GLY A 276 33.18 17.96 -10.17
CA GLY A 276 32.59 16.67 -9.79
C GLY A 276 31.51 16.84 -8.72
N VAL A 277 30.35 16.22 -8.91
CA VAL A 277 29.20 16.34 -8.00
C VAL A 277 28.89 15.01 -7.32
N SER A 278 28.72 15.08 -5.99
CA SER A 278 28.43 13.94 -5.11
C SER A 278 29.50 12.83 -5.13
N TYR A 279 29.22 11.73 -4.43
CA TYR A 279 30.14 10.60 -4.26
C TYR A 279 30.51 9.94 -5.60
N GLY A 280 31.79 9.62 -5.75
CA GLY A 280 32.34 8.99 -6.95
C GLY A 280 32.39 9.89 -8.19
N HIS A 281 31.92 11.14 -8.10
CA HIS A 281 31.92 12.13 -9.19
C HIS A 281 31.34 11.58 -10.50
N HIS A 282 30.26 10.79 -10.38
CA HIS A 282 29.54 10.24 -11.54
C HIS A 282 28.81 11.32 -12.36
N TYR A 283 28.68 12.53 -11.83
CA TYR A 283 28.28 13.72 -12.58
C TYR A 283 29.38 14.76 -12.51
N VAL A 284 29.65 15.41 -13.63
CA VAL A 284 30.60 16.51 -13.77
C VAL A 284 29.90 17.63 -14.52
N THR A 285 29.95 18.85 -13.99
CA THR A 285 29.27 19.99 -14.61
C THR A 285 29.83 20.27 -16.01
N PRO A 286 28.99 20.39 -17.06
CA PRO A 286 29.45 20.59 -18.43
C PRO A 286 29.98 22.01 -18.68
N GLY A 287 29.64 22.95 -17.81
CA GLY A 287 30.05 24.35 -17.84
C GLY A 287 29.79 25.00 -16.48
N ALA A 288 30.03 26.31 -16.39
CA ALA A 288 29.62 27.07 -15.20
C ALA A 288 28.09 26.97 -15.05
N THR A 289 27.63 26.62 -13.85
CA THR A 289 26.21 26.37 -13.58
C THR A 289 25.87 26.65 -12.11
N THR A 290 24.59 26.51 -11.77
CA THR A 290 24.07 26.53 -10.40
C THR A 290 23.64 25.12 -9.98
N LEU A 291 23.98 24.73 -8.76
CA LEU A 291 23.56 23.46 -8.16
C LEU A 291 22.55 23.73 -7.03
N GLY A 292 21.44 22.98 -7.04
CA GLY A 292 20.45 22.95 -5.98
C GLY A 292 20.62 21.72 -5.09
N LEU A 293 20.61 21.90 -3.77
CA LEU A 293 20.70 20.82 -2.80
C LEU A 293 19.32 20.46 -2.24
N VAL A 294 18.86 19.24 -2.53
CA VAL A 294 17.59 18.70 -2.02
C VAL A 294 17.87 17.91 -0.72
N PRO A 295 17.31 18.30 0.43
CA PRO A 295 17.61 17.70 1.75
C PRO A 295 16.79 16.44 2.05
N LEU A 296 16.69 15.56 1.04
CA LEU A 296 16.13 14.21 1.14
C LEU A 296 17.14 13.22 0.58
N GLY A 297 17.35 12.09 1.25
CA GLY A 297 18.23 11.04 0.76
C GLY A 297 17.67 9.63 0.95
N TYR A 298 18.51 8.62 0.82
CA TYR A 298 18.04 7.23 0.91
C TYR A 298 17.56 6.81 2.29
N ALA A 299 17.95 7.50 3.36
CA ALA A 299 17.37 7.27 4.70
C ALA A 299 15.96 7.86 4.83
N ASP A 300 15.59 8.80 3.96
CA ASP A 300 14.26 9.37 3.87
C ASP A 300 13.35 8.61 2.88
N GLY A 301 13.89 7.58 2.21
CA GLY A 301 13.17 6.77 1.23
C GLY A 301 13.44 7.11 -0.24
N VAL A 302 14.36 8.05 -0.54
CA VAL A 302 14.76 8.34 -1.92
C VAL A 302 15.69 7.21 -2.43
N PRO A 303 15.26 6.35 -3.36
CA PRO A 303 16.01 5.15 -3.71
C PRO A 303 17.36 5.50 -4.31
N ARG A 304 18.44 4.97 -3.73
CA ARG A 304 19.81 5.22 -4.24
C ARG A 304 20.00 4.73 -5.69
N HIS A 305 19.20 3.77 -6.15
CA HIS A 305 19.19 3.29 -7.53
C HIS A 305 18.78 4.36 -8.54
N ALA A 306 18.02 5.39 -8.12
CA ALA A 306 17.68 6.54 -8.97
C ALA A 306 18.80 7.59 -9.09
N SER A 307 20.05 7.25 -8.75
CA SER A 307 21.20 8.14 -8.89
C SER A 307 21.44 8.44 -10.38
N GLY A 308 21.44 9.70 -10.79
CA GLY A 308 21.57 10.10 -12.19
C GLY A 308 20.24 10.25 -12.95
N THR A 309 19.15 9.68 -12.44
CA THR A 309 17.89 9.52 -13.20
C THR A 309 16.66 10.03 -12.47
N GLY A 310 16.67 10.07 -11.14
CA GLY A 310 15.51 10.47 -10.32
C GLY A 310 15.02 11.89 -10.66
N PRO A 311 13.77 12.06 -11.13
CA PRO A 311 13.26 13.34 -11.58
C PRO A 311 12.74 14.20 -10.42
N VAL A 312 12.87 15.53 -10.53
CA VAL A 312 12.37 16.51 -9.56
C VAL A 312 11.92 17.76 -10.28
N LEU A 313 10.76 18.30 -9.94
CA LEU A 313 10.31 19.62 -10.40
C LEU A 313 10.91 20.71 -9.51
N VAL A 314 11.71 21.61 -10.09
CA VAL A 314 12.28 22.78 -9.41
C VAL A 314 12.15 24.01 -10.31
N GLY A 315 11.49 25.06 -9.83
CA GLY A 315 11.33 26.31 -10.58
C GLY A 315 10.61 26.13 -11.93
N GLY A 316 9.61 25.25 -11.98
CA GLY A 316 8.84 24.97 -13.20
C GLY A 316 9.52 24.08 -14.23
N LYS A 317 10.71 23.53 -13.95
CA LYS A 317 11.45 22.65 -14.86
C LYS A 317 11.78 21.32 -14.18
N TRP A 318 11.66 20.22 -14.92
CA TRP A 318 12.18 18.93 -14.48
C TRP A 318 13.71 18.95 -14.48
N ARG A 319 14.27 18.48 -13.37
CA ARG A 319 15.69 18.21 -13.16
C ARG A 319 15.85 16.74 -12.85
N THR A 320 17.08 16.25 -12.94
CA THR A 320 17.43 14.90 -12.49
C THR A 320 18.49 14.95 -11.39
N ALA A 321 18.54 13.91 -10.56
CA ALA A 321 19.58 13.76 -9.56
C ALA A 321 20.98 13.76 -10.21
N ALA A 322 21.78 14.79 -9.93
CA ALA A 322 23.14 14.95 -10.42
C ALA A 322 24.12 14.10 -9.58
N GLY A 323 24.46 12.91 -10.09
CA GLY A 323 25.37 11.98 -9.44
C GLY A 323 24.68 11.09 -8.40
N ARG A 324 25.40 10.67 -7.36
CA ARG A 324 24.88 9.73 -6.35
C ARG A 324 23.90 10.42 -5.39
N ILE A 325 22.80 9.75 -5.11
CA ILE A 325 21.94 10.06 -3.96
C ILE A 325 22.66 9.61 -2.68
N ALA A 326 22.77 10.53 -1.71
CA ALA A 326 23.38 10.28 -0.40
C ALA A 326 22.33 9.90 0.66
N MET A 327 22.76 9.72 1.91
CA MET A 327 21.88 9.30 3.01
C MET A 327 20.75 10.30 3.27
N ASP A 328 21.08 11.59 3.24
CA ASP A 328 20.20 12.67 3.70
C ASP A 328 19.92 13.73 2.63
N GLN A 329 20.54 13.62 1.45
CA GLN A 329 20.48 14.65 0.42
C GLN A 329 20.87 14.13 -0.96
N PHE A 330 20.48 14.87 -1.99
CA PHE A 330 21.06 14.79 -3.33
C PHE A 330 21.09 16.16 -3.99
N VAL A 331 21.82 16.25 -5.10
CA VAL A 331 22.02 17.50 -5.83
C VAL A 331 21.26 17.44 -7.15
N VAL A 332 20.74 18.58 -7.60
CA VAL A 332 20.24 18.78 -8.97
C VAL A 332 21.04 19.88 -9.64
N ASP A 333 21.33 19.73 -10.93
CA ASP A 333 21.87 20.82 -11.74
C ASP A 333 20.73 21.71 -12.23
N LEU A 334 20.79 22.99 -11.89
CA LEU A 334 19.75 23.97 -12.21
C LEU A 334 20.03 24.70 -13.54
N GLY A 335 21.18 24.46 -14.17
CA GLY A 335 21.51 25.02 -15.48
C GLY A 335 21.61 26.55 -15.49
N GLY A 336 22.00 27.15 -14.36
CA GLY A 336 22.08 28.60 -14.19
C GLY A 336 20.83 29.26 -13.60
N ASP A 337 19.73 28.52 -13.41
CA ASP A 337 18.54 29.07 -12.73
C ASP A 337 18.82 29.25 -11.21
N GLU A 338 18.22 30.30 -10.62
CA GLU A 338 18.45 30.70 -9.22
C GLU A 338 17.14 30.85 -8.42
N PRO A 339 16.40 29.76 -8.11
CA PRO A 339 15.14 29.83 -7.38
C PRO A 339 15.27 30.28 -5.90
N GLY A 340 16.50 30.45 -5.40
CA GLY A 340 16.80 30.80 -4.01
C GLY A 340 16.70 29.61 -3.03
N PRO A 341 17.39 29.65 -1.88
CA PRO A 341 17.17 28.69 -0.79
C PRO A 341 15.72 28.74 -0.28
N GLY A 342 15.19 27.58 0.11
CA GLY A 342 13.80 27.45 0.54
C GLY A 342 12.80 27.22 -0.59
N ALA A 343 13.20 27.35 -1.86
CA ALA A 343 12.33 27.05 -3.00
C ALA A 343 11.86 25.59 -2.98
N GLU A 344 10.62 25.37 -3.40
CA GLU A 344 10.01 24.03 -3.42
C GLU A 344 10.63 23.17 -4.53
N ALA A 345 11.01 21.96 -4.14
CA ALA A 345 11.41 20.86 -5.01
C ALA A 345 10.39 19.74 -4.84
N VAL A 346 9.57 19.49 -5.86
CA VAL A 346 8.55 18.42 -5.84
C VAL A 346 9.16 17.18 -6.49
N LEU A 347 9.37 16.14 -5.69
CA LEU A 347 9.96 14.90 -6.16
C LEU A 347 8.92 14.10 -6.94
N PHE A 348 7.74 13.91 -6.36
CA PHE A 348 6.61 13.36 -7.06
C PHE A 348 5.26 13.82 -6.49
N GLY A 349 4.21 13.69 -7.28
CA GLY A 349 2.84 14.01 -6.91
C GLY A 349 1.81 13.43 -7.90
N PRO A 350 0.58 13.97 -7.93
CA PRO A 350 -0.47 13.60 -8.88
C PRO A 350 -0.17 13.97 -10.34
N GLY A 351 0.72 14.92 -10.59
CA GLY A 351 1.18 15.31 -11.93
C GLY A 351 0.44 16.50 -12.55
N ASP A 352 -0.63 17.01 -11.92
CA ASP A 352 -1.42 18.12 -12.47
C ASP A 352 -0.70 19.48 -12.44
N ARG A 353 0.37 19.63 -11.65
CA ARG A 353 1.24 20.81 -11.67
C ARG A 353 2.48 20.60 -12.55
N GLY A 354 2.50 19.52 -13.34
CA GLY A 354 3.61 19.12 -14.17
C GLY A 354 4.79 18.57 -13.38
N GLU A 355 4.58 18.09 -12.15
CA GLU A 355 5.58 17.36 -11.36
C GLU A 355 5.70 15.89 -11.79
N PRO A 356 6.81 15.21 -11.46
CA PRO A 356 6.92 13.77 -11.67
C PRO A 356 5.90 12.98 -10.84
N THR A 357 5.69 11.73 -11.19
CA THR A 357 4.83 10.79 -10.47
C THR A 357 5.66 9.73 -9.74
N ALA A 358 5.01 8.99 -8.84
CA ALA A 358 5.64 7.81 -8.23
C ALA A 358 6.06 6.77 -9.29
N GLN A 359 5.39 6.72 -10.45
CA GLN A 359 5.75 5.84 -11.55
C GLN A 359 7.03 6.29 -12.27
N ASP A 360 7.26 7.60 -12.42
CA ASP A 360 8.51 8.12 -12.97
C ASP A 360 9.70 7.77 -12.08
N TRP A 361 9.52 7.86 -10.75
CA TRP A 361 10.52 7.41 -9.78
C TRP A 361 10.73 5.89 -9.79
N ALA A 362 9.67 5.12 -9.99
CA ALA A 362 9.74 3.68 -10.11
C ALA A 362 10.61 3.28 -11.31
N GLN A 363 10.38 3.91 -12.47
CA GLN A 363 11.21 3.72 -13.67
C GLN A 363 12.67 4.14 -13.42
N ALA A 364 12.88 5.33 -12.82
CA ALA A 364 14.23 5.83 -12.53
C ALA A 364 15.03 4.92 -11.60
N ALA A 365 14.36 4.22 -10.68
CA ALA A 365 14.98 3.32 -9.70
C ALA A 365 14.98 1.84 -10.14
N GLY A 366 14.34 1.48 -11.27
CA GLY A 366 14.19 0.09 -11.70
C GLY A 366 13.29 -0.74 -10.79
N THR A 367 12.18 -0.16 -10.34
CA THR A 367 11.20 -0.79 -9.43
C THR A 367 9.76 -0.45 -9.83
N ILE A 368 8.81 -0.68 -8.94
CA ILE A 368 7.37 -0.42 -9.08
C ILE A 368 6.89 0.72 -8.18
N GLY A 369 5.80 1.40 -8.57
CA GLY A 369 5.23 2.52 -7.80
C GLY A 369 4.89 2.17 -6.34
N TYR A 370 4.58 0.90 -6.07
CA TYR A 370 4.37 0.38 -4.71
C TYR A 370 5.56 0.62 -3.80
N GLU A 371 6.77 0.29 -4.26
CA GLU A 371 7.97 0.42 -3.44
C GLU A 371 8.26 1.89 -3.14
N ILE A 372 8.09 2.76 -4.15
CA ILE A 372 8.36 4.19 -4.04
C ILE A 372 7.55 4.82 -2.91
N VAL A 373 6.23 4.64 -2.90
CA VAL A 373 5.38 5.27 -1.89
C VAL A 373 5.52 4.61 -0.51
N THR A 374 5.69 3.28 -0.47
CA THR A 374 5.73 2.53 0.79
C THR A 374 6.99 2.79 1.59
N ARG A 375 8.12 3.07 0.93
CA ARG A 375 9.43 3.21 1.59
C ARG A 375 9.78 4.64 2.00
N ILE A 376 8.87 5.61 1.83
CA ILE A 376 9.10 6.96 2.35
C ILE A 376 9.29 6.90 3.87
N GLY A 377 10.47 7.29 4.33
CA GLY A 377 10.91 7.05 5.71
C GLY A 377 10.17 7.89 6.74
N ALA A 378 10.17 7.44 8.00
CA ALA A 378 9.51 8.13 9.11
C ALA A 378 10.09 9.53 9.42
N ARG A 379 11.31 9.85 8.94
CA ARG A 379 11.92 11.19 9.00
C ARG A 379 11.23 12.22 8.11
N VAL A 380 10.39 11.77 7.18
CA VAL A 380 9.55 12.64 6.35
C VAL A 380 8.19 12.74 7.03
N PRO A 381 7.82 13.90 7.59
CA PRO A 381 6.53 14.07 8.24
C PRO A 381 5.41 13.94 7.22
N ARG A 382 4.35 13.22 7.60
CA ARG A 382 3.09 13.19 6.84
C ARG A 382 2.27 14.41 7.22
N VAL A 383 1.77 15.12 6.22
CA VAL A 383 0.86 16.25 6.39
C VAL A 383 -0.45 15.87 5.72
N TYR A 384 -1.48 15.61 6.50
CA TYR A 384 -2.79 15.26 5.99
C TYR A 384 -3.54 16.54 5.60
N VAL A 385 -4.15 16.52 4.42
CA VAL A 385 -5.01 17.59 3.94
C VAL A 385 -6.38 17.02 3.63
N ASN A 386 -7.40 17.87 3.78
CA ASN A 386 -8.80 17.49 3.55
C ASN A 386 -9.25 16.32 4.45
N GLU A 387 -8.92 16.33 5.75
CA GLU A 387 -9.35 15.28 6.69
C GLU A 387 -10.88 15.12 6.77
#